data_AF-A0A2E4QFD4-F1
#
_entry.id   AF-A0A2E4QFD4-F1
#
_cell.length_a   1.000
_cell.length_b   1.000
_cell.length_c   1.000
_cell.angle_alpha   90.00
_cell.angle_beta   90.00
_cell.angle_gamma   90.00
#
_symmetry.space_group_name_H-M   'P 1'
#
loop_
_entity.id
_entity.type
_entity.pdbx_description
1 polymer ?
#
loop_
_entity_poly.entity_id
_entity_poly.type
_entity_poly.pdbx_seq_one_letter_code
_entity_poly.pdbx_strand_id
1 'polypeptide(L)'
;MIEIERKFLVSNLNACLQHQTTSIEIIQGYLSFDPARTVRVRKTDTKAFLTIKGKPNATGHTRFEWEKEIQENEAAQLLKLCLGQIIQKTRYVISYKSHLYEVDVFSGKLQGLVIAEVELSAADEQLDLPNWIGQEVTGDLRYYNSDLAKKGLKP
;
A
#
# COMPACT_ATOMS: atom_id res chain seq x y z
N MET A 1 4.30 -6.81 17.74
CA MET A 1 5.13 -5.79 17.09
C MET A 1 4.18 -4.69 16.62
N ILE A 2 4.51 -3.44 16.86
CA ILE A 2 3.75 -2.29 16.35
C ILE A 2 4.38 -1.93 15.01
N GLU A 3 3.59 -1.90 13.94
CA GLU A 3 4.06 -1.44 12.63
C GLU A 3 4.07 0.10 12.64
N ILE A 4 5.23 0.69 12.34
CA ILE A 4 5.44 2.14 12.31
C ILE A 4 5.88 2.48 10.90
N GLU A 5 5.05 3.20 10.16
CA GLU A 5 5.35 3.57 8.77
C GLU A 5 5.19 5.07 8.56
N ARG A 6 5.98 5.62 7.62
CA ARG A 6 5.77 6.97 7.07
C ARG A 6 5.48 6.86 5.59
N LYS A 7 4.62 7.77 5.11
CA LYS A 7 4.10 7.76 3.75
C LYS A 7 4.31 9.13 3.09
N PHE A 8 4.80 9.13 1.86
CA PHE A 8 5.13 10.33 1.13
C PHE A 8 4.59 10.29 -0.31
N LEU A 9 4.30 11.46 -0.87
CA LEU A 9 4.19 11.62 -2.32
C LEU A 9 5.57 11.62 -2.94
N VAL A 10 5.71 11.08 -4.15
CA VAL A 10 6.96 11.15 -4.91
C VAL A 10 6.96 12.37 -5.82
N SER A 11 7.95 13.25 -5.66
CA SER A 11 8.09 14.50 -6.41
C SER A 11 8.82 14.30 -7.75
N ASN A 12 9.68 13.27 -7.86
CA ASN A 12 10.43 12.97 -9.07
C ASN A 12 10.56 11.45 -9.28
N LEU A 13 9.64 10.88 -10.06
CA LEU A 13 9.63 9.44 -10.34
C LEU A 13 10.89 8.98 -11.09
N ASN A 14 11.40 9.75 -12.04
CA ASN A 14 12.57 9.35 -12.82
C ASN A 14 13.82 9.23 -11.93
N ALA A 15 14.04 10.18 -11.02
CA ALA A 15 15.13 10.11 -10.05
C ALA A 15 14.93 8.93 -9.07
N CYS A 16 13.70 8.64 -8.67
CA CYS A 16 13.37 7.50 -7.82
C CYS A 16 13.74 6.16 -8.47
N LEU A 17 13.33 5.95 -9.73
CA LEU A 17 13.49 4.66 -10.41
C LEU A 17 14.94 4.36 -10.83
N GLN A 18 15.85 5.33 -10.79
CA GLN A 18 17.30 5.10 -10.98
C GLN A 18 17.90 4.19 -9.90
N HIS A 19 17.26 4.12 -8.74
CA HIS A 19 17.72 3.36 -7.57
C HIS A 19 16.89 2.09 -7.32
N GLN A 20 16.06 1.68 -8.28
CA GLN A 20 15.19 0.52 -8.10
C GLN A 20 15.98 -0.79 -8.02
N THR A 21 15.55 -1.66 -7.12
CA THR A 21 16.17 -2.99 -6.93
C THR A 21 15.28 -4.08 -7.50
N THR A 22 13.98 -4.03 -7.19
CA THR A 22 12.98 -4.99 -7.67
C THR A 22 11.65 -4.30 -7.89
N SER A 23 10.78 -4.95 -8.66
CA SER A 23 9.41 -4.50 -8.87
C SER A 23 8.44 -5.68 -8.87
N ILE A 24 7.20 -5.43 -8.50
CA ILE A 24 6.10 -6.40 -8.58
C ILE A 24 4.80 -5.70 -8.98
N GLU A 25 4.04 -6.29 -9.90
CA GLU A 25 2.70 -5.78 -10.17
C GLU A 25 1.72 -6.26 -9.11
N ILE A 26 0.81 -5.38 -8.72
CA ILE A 26 -0.17 -5.63 -7.67
C ILE A 26 -1.55 -5.22 -8.19
N ILE A 27 -2.48 -6.16 -8.11
CA ILE A 27 -3.90 -5.95 -8.29
C ILE A 27 -4.59 -6.28 -6.97
N GLN A 28 -5.35 -5.34 -6.41
CA GLN A 28 -6.03 -5.57 -5.14
C GLN A 28 -7.41 -4.94 -5.09
N GLY A 29 -8.29 -5.55 -4.32
CA GLY A 29 -9.66 -5.08 -4.08
C GLY A 29 -10.12 -5.45 -2.68
N TYR A 30 -11.27 -4.91 -2.28
CA TYR A 30 -11.83 -5.13 -0.95
C TYR A 30 -13.22 -5.75 -1.04
N LEU A 31 -13.40 -6.91 -0.42
CA LEU A 31 -14.72 -7.54 -0.25
C LEU A 31 -15.50 -6.87 0.90
N SER A 32 -14.81 -6.21 1.82
CA SER A 32 -15.41 -5.47 2.93
C SER A 32 -14.53 -4.28 3.32
N PHE A 33 -15.16 -3.13 3.54
CA PHE A 33 -14.55 -1.91 4.10
C PHE A 33 -14.94 -1.67 5.56
N ASP A 34 -15.59 -2.64 6.21
CA ASP A 34 -15.98 -2.51 7.61
C ASP A 34 -14.72 -2.38 8.48
N PRO A 35 -14.56 -1.31 9.28
CA PRO A 35 -13.38 -1.11 10.12
C PRO A 35 -13.14 -2.23 11.14
N ALA A 36 -14.18 -3.01 11.51
CA ALA A 36 -14.04 -4.14 12.41
C ALA A 36 -13.64 -5.45 11.68
N ARG A 37 -13.76 -5.49 10.35
CA ARG A 37 -13.56 -6.68 9.49
C ARG A 37 -13.29 -6.26 8.04
N THR A 38 -12.14 -5.66 7.81
CA THR A 38 -11.71 -5.30 6.45
C THR A 38 -11.23 -6.57 5.76
N VAL A 39 -11.75 -6.86 4.57
CA VAL A 39 -11.38 -8.06 3.80
C VAL A 39 -10.80 -7.62 2.48
N ARG A 40 -9.53 -7.94 2.25
CA ARG A 40 -8.77 -7.57 1.05
C ARG A 40 -8.34 -8.80 0.27
N VAL A 41 -8.55 -8.75 -1.03
CA VAL A 41 -7.96 -9.70 -1.98
C VAL A 41 -6.80 -8.99 -2.65
N ARG A 42 -5.60 -9.57 -2.62
CA ARG A 42 -4.41 -9.04 -3.28
C ARG A 42 -3.82 -10.12 -4.18
N LYS A 43 -3.58 -9.81 -5.44
CA LYS A 43 -2.90 -10.63 -6.43
C LYS A 43 -1.63 -9.91 -6.86
N THR A 44 -0.54 -10.67 -6.96
CA THR A 44 0.71 -10.25 -7.58
C THR A 44 0.99 -11.13 -8.81
N ASP A 45 2.15 -10.93 -9.43
CA ASP A 45 2.61 -11.73 -10.57
C ASP A 45 2.80 -13.21 -10.24
N THR A 46 3.06 -13.51 -8.97
CA THR A 46 3.47 -14.85 -8.52
C THR A 46 2.58 -15.45 -7.45
N LYS A 47 1.83 -14.63 -6.71
CA LYS A 47 1.05 -15.08 -5.54
C LYS A 47 -0.26 -14.33 -5.42
N ALA A 48 -1.19 -14.90 -4.65
CA ALA A 48 -2.38 -14.18 -4.24
C ALA A 48 -2.73 -14.46 -2.78
N PHE A 49 -3.36 -13.49 -2.14
CA PHE A 49 -3.66 -13.52 -0.71
C PHE A 49 -5.07 -13.00 -0.44
N LEU A 50 -5.74 -13.65 0.52
CA LEU A 50 -6.91 -13.13 1.20
C LEU A 50 -6.48 -12.67 2.59
N THR A 51 -6.65 -11.38 2.87
CA THR A 51 -6.32 -10.79 4.17
C THR A 51 -7.58 -10.31 4.86
N ILE A 52 -7.75 -10.66 6.14
CA ILE A 52 -8.83 -10.17 7.02
C ILE A 52 -8.19 -9.40 8.16
N LYS A 53 -8.54 -8.12 8.26
CA LYS A 53 -8.04 -7.22 9.31
C LYS A 53 -9.16 -6.84 10.26
N GLY A 54 -8.93 -7.07 11.55
CA GLY A 54 -9.85 -6.71 12.63
C GLY A 54 -9.82 -5.23 12.97
N LYS A 55 -10.62 -4.84 13.97
CA LYS A 55 -10.64 -3.47 14.50
C LYS A 55 -9.25 -3.08 15.01
N PRO A 56 -8.75 -1.87 14.68
CA PRO A 56 -7.60 -1.29 15.35
C PRO A 56 -7.80 -1.23 16.87
N ASN A 57 -6.72 -1.40 17.62
CA ASN A 57 -6.70 -1.18 19.06
C ASN A 57 -6.95 0.30 19.39
N ALA A 58 -7.08 0.63 20.68
CA ALA A 58 -7.39 2.00 21.13
C ALA A 58 -6.33 3.04 20.69
N THR A 59 -5.09 2.63 20.48
CA THR A 59 -4.01 3.49 20.00
C THR A 59 -3.92 3.57 18.48
N GLY A 60 -4.70 2.76 17.75
CA GLY A 60 -4.71 2.71 16.28
C GLY A 60 -3.50 2.01 15.65
N HIS A 61 -2.50 1.63 16.43
CA HIS A 61 -1.21 1.15 15.94
C HIS A 61 -1.11 -0.37 15.77
N THR A 62 -2.06 -1.14 16.32
CA THR A 62 -2.10 -2.59 16.09
C THR A 62 -3.51 -3.06 15.80
N ARG A 63 -3.63 -4.15 15.05
CA ARG A 63 -4.89 -4.86 14.80
C ARG A 63 -4.61 -6.33 14.61
N PHE A 64 -5.64 -7.16 14.84
CA PHE A 64 -5.60 -8.55 14.42
C PHE A 64 -5.57 -8.61 12.89
N GLU A 65 -4.68 -9.43 12.35
CA GLU A 65 -4.57 -9.68 10.92
C GLU A 65 -4.45 -11.18 10.69
N TRP A 66 -5.36 -11.73 9.89
CA TRP A 66 -5.28 -13.09 9.38
C TRP A 66 -5.03 -13.01 7.88
N GLU A 67 -4.01 -13.71 7.41
CA GLU A 67 -3.67 -13.77 5.99
C GLU A 67 -3.50 -15.22 5.55
N LYS A 68 -4.00 -15.52 4.35
CA LYS A 68 -3.82 -16.83 3.72
C LYS A 68 -3.50 -16.65 2.25
N GLU A 69 -2.45 -17.35 1.81
CA GLU A 69 -2.17 -17.52 0.38
C GLU A 69 -3.31 -18.36 -0.25
N ILE A 70 -3.85 -17.86 -1.35
CA ILE A 70 -4.95 -18.48 -2.11
C ILE A 70 -4.50 -18.73 -3.55
N GLN A 71 -5.20 -19.61 -4.26
CA GLN A 71 -4.88 -19.88 -5.65
C GLN A 71 -5.18 -18.64 -6.53
N GLU A 72 -4.43 -18.51 -7.63
CA GLU A 72 -4.56 -17.36 -8.52
C GLU A 72 -5.97 -17.23 -9.13
N ASN A 73 -6.57 -18.36 -9.52
CA ASN A 73 -7.92 -18.43 -10.06
C ASN A 73 -8.98 -18.02 -9.03
N GLU A 74 -8.82 -18.40 -7.76
CA GLU A 74 -9.68 -17.96 -6.64
C GLU A 74 -9.61 -16.44 -6.48
N ALA A 75 -8.40 -15.87 -6.46
CA ALA A 75 -8.21 -14.44 -6.38
C ALA A 75 -8.86 -13.69 -7.55
N ALA A 76 -8.69 -14.19 -8.78
CA ALA A 76 -9.31 -13.61 -9.97
C ALA A 76 -10.85 -13.63 -9.93
N GLN A 77 -11.44 -14.67 -9.33
CA GLN A 77 -12.89 -14.74 -9.12
C GLN A 77 -13.33 -13.76 -8.03
N LEU A 78 -12.63 -13.71 -6.89
CA LEU A 78 -12.98 -12.83 -5.77
C LEU A 78 -12.78 -11.34 -6.09
N LEU A 79 -11.79 -10.99 -6.91
CA LEU A 79 -11.58 -9.60 -7.36
C LEU A 79 -12.81 -9.05 -8.10
N LYS A 80 -13.57 -9.89 -8.81
CA LYS A 80 -14.81 -9.48 -9.50
C LYS A 80 -15.94 -9.12 -8.53
N LEU A 81 -15.86 -9.56 -7.28
CA LEU A 81 -16.85 -9.31 -6.23
C LEU A 81 -16.46 -8.15 -5.31
N CYS A 82 -15.29 -7.56 -5.51
CA CYS A 82 -14.80 -6.48 -4.67
C CYS A 82 -15.66 -5.22 -4.81
N LEU A 83 -15.86 -4.55 -3.69
CA LEU A 83 -16.54 -3.27 -3.57
C LEU A 83 -15.62 -2.13 -4.00
N GLY A 84 -16.23 -1.05 -4.51
CA GLY A 84 -15.48 0.13 -4.95
C GLY A 84 -14.71 -0.13 -6.23
N GLN A 85 -13.51 0.43 -6.32
CA GLN A 85 -12.61 0.24 -7.47
C GLN A 85 -11.45 -0.69 -7.13
N ILE A 86 -11.02 -1.45 -8.14
CA ILE A 86 -9.79 -2.24 -8.07
C ILE A 86 -8.60 -1.29 -8.14
N ILE A 87 -7.63 -1.51 -7.26
CA ILE A 87 -6.35 -0.81 -7.24
C ILE A 87 -5.37 -1.63 -8.08
N GLN A 88 -4.75 -0.97 -9.05
CA GLN A 88 -3.68 -1.52 -9.86
C GLN A 88 -2.46 -0.62 -9.68
N LYS A 89 -1.30 -1.22 -9.43
CA LYS A 89 -0.05 -0.50 -9.24
C LYS A 89 1.15 -1.41 -9.49
N THR A 90 2.28 -0.81 -9.82
CA THR A 90 3.58 -1.48 -9.76
C THR A 90 4.30 -0.96 -8.53
N ARG A 91 4.69 -1.87 -7.64
CA ARG A 91 5.46 -1.55 -6.45
C ARG A 91 6.93 -1.77 -6.75
N TYR A 92 7.73 -0.72 -6.63
CA TYR A 92 9.19 -0.75 -6.72
C TYR A 92 9.80 -0.76 -5.33
N VAL A 93 10.84 -1.54 -5.11
CA VAL A 93 11.64 -1.48 -3.88
C VAL A 93 12.88 -0.66 -4.14
N ILE A 94 13.03 0.44 -3.42
CA ILE A 94 14.14 1.38 -3.58
C ILE A 94 14.98 1.36 -2.29
N SER A 95 16.25 0.98 -2.40
CA SER A 95 17.18 1.08 -1.28
C SER A 95 17.78 2.48 -1.21
N TYR A 96 17.69 3.12 -0.06
CA TYR A 96 18.35 4.39 0.21
C TYR A 96 18.92 4.41 1.62
N LYS A 97 20.25 4.49 1.72
CA LYS A 97 20.98 4.36 2.99
C LYS A 97 20.57 3.08 3.72
N SER A 98 20.08 3.18 4.96
CA SER A 98 19.65 2.07 5.80
C SER A 98 18.21 1.63 5.57
N HIS A 99 17.47 2.30 4.69
CA HIS A 99 16.03 2.09 4.54
C HIS A 99 15.66 1.49 3.18
N LEU A 100 14.59 0.71 3.20
CA LEU A 100 13.92 0.23 2.01
C LEU A 100 12.60 0.98 1.87
N TYR A 101 12.42 1.64 0.74
CA TYR A 101 11.18 2.30 0.38
C TYR A 101 10.37 1.41 -0.56
N GLU A 102 9.10 1.20 -0.23
CA GLU A 102 8.12 0.64 -1.14
C GLU A 102 7.46 1.78 -1.91
N VAL A 103 7.79 1.92 -3.20
CA VAL A 103 7.29 2.99 -4.07
C VAL A 103 6.22 2.43 -4.99
N ASP A 104 4.98 2.82 -4.75
CA ASP A 104 3.80 2.45 -5.50
C ASP A 104 3.52 3.44 -6.62
N VAL A 105 3.66 2.98 -7.87
CA VAL A 105 3.23 3.73 -9.06
C VAL A 105 1.86 3.20 -9.47
N PHE A 106 0.82 4.00 -9.24
CA PHE A 106 -0.56 3.60 -9.50
C PHE A 106 -0.91 3.73 -10.98
N SER A 107 -1.77 2.84 -11.46
CA SER A 107 -2.28 2.80 -12.83
C SER A 107 -3.81 2.81 -12.87
N GLY A 108 -4.36 2.82 -14.09
CA GLY A 108 -5.81 2.85 -14.30
C GLY A 108 -6.45 4.12 -13.77
N LYS A 109 -7.47 3.99 -12.91
CA LYS A 109 -8.21 5.14 -12.35
C LYS A 109 -7.38 6.03 -11.40
N LEU A 110 -6.23 5.55 -10.95
CA LEU A 110 -5.31 6.28 -10.07
C LEU A 110 -4.00 6.63 -10.80
N GLN A 111 -3.99 6.57 -12.13
CA GLN A 111 -2.84 6.95 -12.94
C GLN A 111 -2.31 8.33 -12.55
N GLY A 112 -1.00 8.42 -12.33
CA GLY A 112 -0.30 9.65 -11.93
C GLY A 112 -0.11 9.81 -10.43
N LEU A 113 -0.79 9.02 -9.59
CA LEU A 113 -0.49 8.93 -8.17
C LEU A 113 0.75 8.06 -7.95
N VAL A 114 1.72 8.58 -7.21
CA VAL A 114 2.90 7.84 -6.78
C VAL A 114 3.12 8.06 -5.29
N ILE A 115 3.19 6.96 -4.53
CA ILE A 115 3.33 6.98 -3.08
C ILE A 115 4.57 6.17 -2.69
N ALA A 116 5.38 6.69 -1.78
CA ALA A 116 6.46 5.97 -1.14
C ALA A 116 6.10 5.68 0.33
N GLU A 117 6.28 4.43 0.76
CA GLU A 117 6.15 3.98 2.14
C GLU A 117 7.51 3.52 2.64
N VAL A 118 7.82 3.81 3.91
CA VAL A 118 9.02 3.31 4.60
C VAL A 118 8.64 2.88 6.00
N GLU A 119 9.01 1.66 6.36
CA GLU A 119 8.85 1.11 7.71
C GLU A 119 9.99 1.60 8.60
N LEU A 120 9.66 1.91 9.84
CA LEU A 120 10.56 2.42 10.86
C LEU A 120 10.64 1.48 12.05
N SER A 121 11.80 1.49 12.70
CA SER A 121 12.02 0.78 13.96
C SER A 121 11.40 1.52 15.15
N ALA A 122 11.23 2.84 15.05
CA ALA A 122 10.65 3.70 16.08
C ALA A 122 9.92 4.91 15.49
N ALA A 123 8.96 5.47 16.23
CA ALA A 123 8.14 6.60 15.76
C ALA A 123 8.92 7.91 15.63
N ASP A 124 9.99 8.08 16.40
CA ASP A 124 10.87 9.24 16.41
C ASP A 124 12.17 9.02 15.61
N GLU A 125 12.24 7.94 14.83
CA GLU A 125 13.39 7.65 13.99
C GLU A 125 13.62 8.77 12.95
N GLN A 126 14.83 9.31 12.95
CA GLN A 126 15.22 10.32 11.97
C GLN A 126 15.49 9.68 10.61
N LEU A 127 14.79 10.17 9.59
CA LEU A 127 14.96 9.75 8.21
C LEU A 127 15.76 10.77 7.41
N ASP A 128 16.81 10.28 6.76
CA ASP A 128 17.42 10.97 5.64
C ASP A 128 16.56 10.75 4.40
N LEU A 129 15.85 11.79 3.97
CA LEU A 129 14.95 11.69 2.83
C LEU A 129 15.70 11.81 1.49
N PRO A 130 15.50 10.88 0.55
CA PRO A 130 15.93 11.03 -0.83
C PRO A 130 15.37 12.30 -1.49
N ASN A 131 16.09 12.82 -2.49
CA ASN A 131 15.68 14.03 -3.23
C ASN A 131 14.38 13.87 -4.05
N TRP A 132 13.89 12.65 -4.25
CA TRP A 132 12.64 12.35 -4.95
C TRP A 132 11.42 12.25 -4.02
N ILE A 133 11.62 12.31 -2.70
CA ILE A 133 10.53 12.40 -1.73
C ILE A 133 9.93 13.81 -1.79
N GLY A 134 8.60 13.87 -1.79
CA GLY A 134 7.81 15.08 -1.73
C GLY A 134 7.09 15.22 -0.38
N GLN A 135 5.84 15.66 -0.44
CA GLN A 135 5.02 15.90 0.74
C GLN A 135 4.79 14.61 1.54
N GLU A 136 4.96 14.70 2.87
CA GLU A 136 4.52 13.65 3.77
C GLU A 136 2.99 13.64 3.91
N VAL A 137 2.39 12.46 3.78
CA VAL A 137 0.95 12.21 3.84
C VAL A 137 0.61 11.10 4.86
N THR A 138 1.52 10.83 5.80
CA THR A 138 1.31 9.94 6.94
C THR A 138 0.06 10.38 7.72
N GLY A 139 -0.86 9.45 7.99
CA GLY A 139 -2.11 9.73 8.71
C GLY A 139 -3.22 10.40 7.87
N ASP A 140 -2.94 10.84 6.64
CA ASP A 140 -3.98 11.33 5.74
C ASP A 140 -4.70 10.15 5.06
N LEU A 141 -5.91 9.85 5.53
CA LEU A 141 -6.74 8.74 5.08
C LEU A 141 -6.95 8.72 3.56
N ARG A 142 -6.88 9.86 2.86
CA ARG A 142 -7.06 9.92 1.40
C ARG A 142 -6.03 9.09 0.62
N TYR A 143 -4.85 8.85 1.20
CA TYR A 143 -3.73 8.12 0.58
C TYR A 143 -3.61 6.66 1.06
N TYR A 144 -4.58 6.16 1.83
CA TYR A 144 -4.62 4.77 2.25
C TYR A 144 -5.32 3.91 1.19
N ASN A 145 -4.80 2.70 0.95
CA ASN A 145 -5.31 1.81 -0.09
C ASN A 145 -6.81 1.53 0.02
N SER A 146 -7.36 1.45 1.24
CA SER A 146 -8.79 1.24 1.47
C SER A 146 -9.65 2.42 1.03
N ASP A 147 -9.22 3.65 1.32
CA ASP A 147 -9.93 4.87 0.92
C ASP A 147 -9.76 5.17 -0.57
N LEU A 148 -8.56 4.94 -1.12
CA LEU A 148 -8.32 4.97 -2.56
C LEU A 148 -9.24 3.97 -3.28
N ALA A 149 -9.40 2.75 -2.77
CA ALA A 149 -10.30 1.76 -3.36
C ALA A 149 -11.78 2.13 -3.18
N LYS A 150 -12.15 2.74 -2.05
CA LYS A 150 -13.55 3.07 -1.74
C LYS A 150 -14.05 4.31 -2.47
N LYS A 151 -13.21 5.33 -2.63
CA LYS A 151 -13.62 6.69 -3.03
C LYS A 151 -12.78 7.27 -4.18
N GLY A 152 -11.67 6.62 -4.56
CA GLY A 152 -10.64 7.24 -5.39
C GLY A 152 -9.87 8.33 -4.68
N LEU A 153 -8.92 8.95 -5.39
CA LEU A 153 -8.26 10.15 -4.91
C LEU A 153 -9.18 11.34 -5.18
N LYS A 154 -9.71 11.94 -4.11
CA LYS A 154 -10.49 13.18 -4.19
C LYS A 154 -9.62 14.36 -3.76
N PRO A 155 -9.80 15.55 -4.36
CA PRO A 155 -9.13 16.78 -3.94
C PRO A 155 -9.29 17.04 -2.44
#